data_AF-A0AAD2ZGF9-F1
#
_entry.id   AF-A0AAD2ZGF9-F1
#
_cell.length_a   1.000
_cell.length_b   1.000
_cell.length_c   1.000
_cell.angle_alpha   90.00
_cell.angle_beta   90.00
_cell.angle_gamma   90.00
#
_symmetry.space_group_name_H-M   'P 1'
#
loop_
_entity.id
_entity.type
_entity.pdbx_description
1 polymer ?
#
loop_
_entity_poly.entity_id
_entity_poly.type
_entity_poly.pdbx_seq_one_letter_code
_entity_poly.pdbx_strand_id
1 'polypeptide(L)'
;MVEAIQGAVSVNAQGDITLQSSSKITLKVGGSFVVVHSGGVDIKGPAINLNSGGSPGDILQATNPAVLKAAASSGAAFVAHCPMKEGQEEAENG
;
A
#
# COMPACT_ATOMS: atom_id res chain seq x y z
N MET A 1 13.82 -23.37 18.13
CA MET A 1 15.07 -22.75 18.60
C MET A 1 15.07 -21.31 18.10
N VAL A 2 15.36 -20.34 18.97
CA VAL A 2 15.47 -18.93 18.60
C VAL A 2 16.91 -18.53 18.89
N GLU A 3 17.63 -18.07 17.88
CA GLU A 3 18.97 -17.50 18.08
C GLU A 3 18.85 -15.98 18.19
N ALA A 4 19.26 -15.47 19.36
CA ALA A 4 19.39 -14.05 19.60
C ALA A 4 20.85 -13.64 19.37
N ILE A 5 21.06 -12.63 18.55
CA ILE A 5 22.39 -12.09 18.27
C ILE A 5 22.55 -10.80 19.08
N GLN A 6 23.44 -10.82 20.07
CA GLN A 6 23.78 -9.66 20.88
C GLN A 6 24.80 -8.79 20.12
N GLY A 7 24.40 -8.18 19.02
CA GLY A 7 25.30 -7.39 18.17
C GLY A 7 24.74 -7.05 16.80
N ALA A 8 25.65 -6.80 15.86
CA ALA A 8 25.29 -6.54 14.47
C ALA A 8 25.28 -7.83 13.64
N VAL A 9 24.39 -7.85 12.64
CA VAL A 9 24.37 -8.87 11.59
C VAL A 9 24.70 -8.17 10.29
N SER A 10 25.77 -8.60 9.61
CA SER A 10 26.19 -8.06 8.32
C SER A 10 26.36 -9.20 7.32
N VAL A 11 25.81 -9.04 6.11
CA VAL A 11 25.95 -9.98 5.01
C VAL A 11 26.58 -9.22 3.83
N ASN A 12 27.68 -9.73 3.29
CA ASN A 12 28.27 -9.26 2.04
C ASN A 12 28.07 -10.38 1.01
N ALA A 13 27.22 -10.14 0.02
CA ALA A 13 26.90 -11.09 -1.04
C ALA A 13 27.26 -10.50 -2.39
N GLN A 14 27.98 -11.27 -3.20
CA GLN A 14 28.28 -10.89 -4.59
C GLN A 14 27.06 -11.06 -5.50
N GLY A 15 26.13 -11.95 -5.15
CA GLY A 15 24.86 -12.22 -5.84
C GLY A 15 23.65 -11.95 -4.95
N ASP A 16 22.57 -12.69 -5.18
CA ASP A 16 21.29 -12.43 -4.51
C ASP A 16 21.23 -12.93 -3.06
N ILE A 17 20.48 -12.21 -2.22
CA ILE A 17 20.12 -12.63 -0.86
C ILE A 17 18.60 -12.87 -0.83
N THR A 18 18.20 -14.10 -0.56
CA THR A 18 16.79 -14.48 -0.43
C THR A 18 16.46 -14.84 1.02
N LEU A 19 15.52 -14.11 1.62
CA LEU A 19 14.95 -14.43 2.92
C LEU A 19 13.57 -15.05 2.71
N GLN A 20 13.41 -16.32 3.06
CA GLN A 20 12.15 -17.05 2.90
C GLN A 20 11.61 -17.52 4.24
N SER A 21 10.30 -17.39 4.42
CA SER A 21 9.55 -17.96 5.52
C SER A 21 8.31 -18.63 4.98
N SER A 22 7.91 -19.76 5.57
CA SER A 22 6.66 -20.46 5.22
C SER A 22 5.40 -19.77 5.80
N SER A 23 5.58 -18.79 6.69
CA SER A 23 4.47 -18.12 7.37
C SER A 23 4.55 -16.60 7.20
N LYS A 24 5.55 -15.96 7.80
CA LYS A 24 5.75 -14.51 7.75
C LYS A 24 7.19 -14.11 8.00
N ILE A 25 7.56 -12.92 7.52
CA ILE A 25 8.79 -12.23 7.87
C ILE A 25 8.41 -10.96 8.63
N THR A 26 9.07 -10.68 9.74
CA THR A 26 8.83 -9.47 10.55
C THR A 26 10.15 -8.76 10.79
N LEU A 27 10.23 -7.50 10.34
CA LEU A 27 11.35 -6.60 10.59
C LEU A 27 10.85 -5.54 11.56
N LYS A 28 11.46 -5.42 12.74
CA LYS A 28 11.03 -4.48 13.78
C LYS A 28 12.23 -3.70 14.31
N VAL A 29 12.08 -2.39 14.43
CA VAL A 29 13.01 -1.50 15.12
C VAL A 29 12.23 -0.48 15.93
N GLY A 30 12.44 -0.45 17.25
CA GLY A 30 11.63 0.38 18.15
C GLY A 30 10.12 0.19 17.93
N GLY A 31 9.41 1.28 17.63
CA GLY A 31 7.97 1.31 17.33
C GLY A 31 7.60 1.11 15.86
N SER A 32 8.56 0.86 14.96
CA SER A 32 8.34 0.67 13.53
C SER A 32 8.46 -0.79 13.12
N PHE A 33 7.66 -1.21 12.14
CA PHE A 33 7.60 -2.59 11.69
C PHE A 33 7.22 -2.73 10.22
N VAL A 34 7.79 -3.75 9.60
CA VAL A 34 7.43 -4.29 8.28
C VAL A 34 7.09 -5.77 8.45
N VAL A 35 5.92 -6.19 7.99
CA VAL A 35 5.47 -7.58 8.05
C VAL A 35 5.10 -8.07 6.66
N VAL A 36 5.79 -9.12 6.19
CA VAL A 36 5.44 -9.82 4.94
C VAL A 36 4.68 -11.10 5.30
N HIS A 37 3.50 -11.28 4.72
CA HIS A 37 2.64 -12.43 4.96
C HIS A 37 1.85 -12.78 3.68
N SER A 38 1.04 -13.85 3.73
CA SER A 38 0.28 -14.34 2.56
C SER A 38 -0.71 -13.34 1.95
N GLY A 39 -1.10 -12.31 2.69
CA GLY A 39 -2.03 -11.28 2.26
C GLY A 39 -1.37 -10.02 1.69
N GLY A 40 -0.04 -9.89 1.78
CA GLY A 40 0.68 -8.71 1.34
C GLY A 40 1.79 -8.26 2.30
N VAL A 41 2.01 -6.95 2.34
CA VAL A 41 3.04 -6.30 3.16
C VAL A 41 2.43 -5.18 3.99
N ASP A 42 2.51 -5.30 5.31
CA ASP A 42 2.12 -4.26 6.26
C ASP A 42 3.34 -3.41 6.64
N ILE A 43 3.21 -2.09 6.58
CA ILE A 43 4.26 -1.13 6.99
C ILE A 43 3.66 -0.14 7.97
N LYS A 44 4.26 0.00 9.16
CA LYS A 44 3.83 0.98 10.16
C LYS A 44 5.03 1.59 10.89
N GLY A 45 4.96 2.90 11.10
CA GLY A 45 5.94 3.69 11.84
C GLY A 45 5.49 5.16 11.90
N PRO A 46 6.19 6.02 12.66
CA PRO A 46 5.84 7.44 12.81
C PRO A 46 5.84 8.21 11.48
N ALA A 47 6.75 7.84 10.57
CA ALA A 47 6.81 8.35 9.22
C ALA A 47 7.12 7.17 8.27
N ILE A 48 6.43 7.14 7.13
CA ILE A 48 6.66 6.16 6.07
C ILE A 48 6.96 6.96 4.79
N ASN A 49 8.21 6.93 4.37
CA ASN A 49 8.66 7.62 3.17
C ASN A 49 8.72 6.60 2.02
N LEU A 50 7.74 6.62 1.14
CA LEU A 50 7.69 5.79 -0.06
C LEU A 50 8.14 6.64 -1.26
N ASN A 51 9.11 6.14 -2.04
CA ASN A 51 9.62 6.83 -3.24
C ASN A 51 10.24 8.22 -2.99
N SER A 52 10.86 8.46 -1.82
CA SER A 52 11.42 9.76 -1.40
C SER A 52 12.62 10.29 -2.24
N GLY A 53 12.86 9.74 -3.43
CA GLY A 53 13.91 10.14 -4.37
C GLY A 53 13.60 9.82 -5.84
N GLY A 54 12.37 9.45 -6.18
CA GLY A 54 11.93 9.23 -7.55
C GLY A 54 10.62 9.95 -7.80
N SER A 55 10.39 10.46 -9.01
CA SER A 55 9.06 10.94 -9.38
C SER A 55 8.06 9.83 -9.03
N PRO A 56 6.96 10.12 -8.32
CA PRO A 56 5.84 9.19 -8.32
C PRO A 56 5.51 9.02 -9.80
N GLY A 57 5.89 7.88 -10.39
CA GLY A 57 5.45 7.57 -11.75
C GLY A 57 3.96 7.83 -11.74
N ASP A 58 3.50 8.67 -12.69
CA ASP A 58 2.17 9.28 -12.70
C ASP A 58 1.20 8.40 -11.94
N ILE A 59 0.86 8.80 -10.71
CA ILE A 59 -0.36 8.25 -10.12
C ILE A 59 -1.37 8.70 -11.15
N LEU A 60 -1.87 7.78 -11.97
CA LEU A 60 -2.90 8.08 -12.93
C LEU A 60 -4.09 8.56 -12.11
N GLN A 61 -4.09 9.84 -11.77
CA GLN A 61 -5.28 10.56 -11.43
C GLN A 61 -6.14 10.26 -12.64
N ALA A 62 -7.22 9.51 -12.40
CA ALA A 62 -8.29 9.44 -13.36
C ALA A 62 -8.81 10.88 -13.48
N THR A 63 -8.17 11.64 -14.37
CA THR A 63 -8.34 13.08 -14.58
C THR A 63 -9.71 13.38 -15.19
N ASN A 64 -10.44 12.33 -15.56
CA ASN A 64 -11.79 12.43 -16.06
C ASN A 64 -12.82 12.02 -14.98
N PRO A 65 -13.57 13.00 -14.42
CA PRO A 65 -14.65 12.75 -13.47
C PRO A 65 -15.74 11.84 -14.01
N ALA A 66 -15.96 11.81 -15.33
CA ALA A 66 -16.94 10.92 -15.96
C ALA A 66 -16.48 9.45 -15.92
N VAL A 67 -15.18 9.20 -16.10
CA VAL A 67 -14.60 7.85 -15.98
C VAL A 67 -14.67 7.37 -14.53
N LEU A 68 -14.40 8.26 -13.57
CA LEU A 68 -14.56 7.96 -12.14
C LEU A 68 -16.02 7.65 -11.78
N LYS A 69 -16.98 8.41 -12.32
CA LYS A 69 -18.42 8.20 -12.09
C LYS A 69 -18.92 6.90 -12.75
N ALA A 70 -18.45 6.58 -13.95
CA ALA A 70 -18.75 5.32 -14.62
C ALA A 70 -18.14 4.13 -13.89
N ALA A 71 -16.88 4.23 -13.45
CA ALA A 71 -16.20 3.19 -12.66
C ALA A 71 -16.87 2.97 -11.29
N ALA A 72 -17.34 4.05 -10.64
CA ALA A 72 -18.16 3.97 -9.44
C ALA A 72 -19.47 3.21 -9.69
N SER A 73 -20.16 3.55 -10.80
CA SER A 73 -21.41 2.89 -11.19
C SER A 73 -21.23 1.44 -11.63
N SER A 74 -20.03 1.05 -12.07
CA SER A 74 -19.68 -0.32 -12.43
C SER A 74 -19.12 -1.15 -11.26
N GLY A 75 -19.10 -0.61 -10.03
CA GLY A 75 -18.66 -1.33 -8.83
C GLY A 75 -17.13 -1.47 -8.70
N ALA A 76 -16.34 -0.57 -9.28
CA ALA A 76 -14.89 -0.59 -9.11
C ALA A 76 -14.50 -0.41 -7.63
N ALA A 77 -13.60 -1.26 -7.14
CA ALA A 77 -13.20 -1.38 -5.73
C ALA A 77 -12.67 -0.07 -5.09
N PHE A 78 -12.32 0.94 -5.89
CA PHE A 78 -11.80 2.22 -5.43
C PHE A 78 -12.89 3.20 -4.92
N VAL A 79 -14.19 2.88 -5.08
CA VAL A 79 -15.31 3.75 -4.72
C VAL A 79 -16.20 3.13 -3.62
N ALA A 80 -15.64 2.24 -2.80
CA ALA A 80 -16.41 1.51 -1.79
C ALA A 80 -16.84 2.34 -0.55
N HIS A 81 -16.64 3.67 -0.55
CA HIS A 81 -17.06 4.54 0.55
C HIS A 81 -17.47 5.95 0.11
N CYS A 82 -18.29 6.05 -0.94
CA CYS A 82 -19.05 7.26 -1.18
C CYS A 82 -20.39 7.13 -0.42
N PRO A 83 -20.63 7.86 0.69
CA PRO A 83 -21.93 7.83 1.34
C PRO A 83 -22.96 8.42 0.37
N MET A 84 -23.78 7.57 -0.23
CA MET A 84 -24.94 8.02 -0.99
C MET A 84 -25.87 8.72 0.00
N LYS A 85 -25.94 10.05 -0.07
CA LYS A 85 -27.13 10.74 0.41
C LYS A 85 -28.17 10.58 -0.70
N GLU A 86 -29.19 9.82 -0.41
CA GLU A 86 -30.32 9.54 -1.29
C GLU A 86 -31.18 10.81 -1.47
N GLY A 87 -31.56 11.13 -2.72
CA GLY A 87 -32.40 12.27 -3.13
C GLY A 87 -31.72 13.12 -4.21
N GLN A 88 -32.04 12.91 -5.50
CA GLN A 88 -32.94 13.75 -6.36
C GLN A 88 -32.33 15.14 -6.66
N GLU A 89 -32.30 15.70 -7.87
CA GLU A 89 -33.12 15.57 -9.08
C GLU A 89 -32.39 16.27 -10.24
N GLU A 90 -32.85 16.01 -11.46
CA GLU A 90 -32.42 16.57 -12.75
C GLU A 90 -32.43 18.10 -12.82
N ALA A 91 -31.52 18.67 -13.61
CA ALA A 91 -31.82 19.84 -14.43
C ALA A 91 -30.96 19.81 -15.70
N GLU A 92 -31.59 19.31 -16.76
CA GLU A 92 -31.24 19.50 -18.16
C GLU A 92 -31.36 20.99 -18.56
N ASN A 93 -30.45 21.42 -19.45
CA ASN A 93 -30.49 22.58 -20.36
C ASN A 93 -30.51 24.03 -19.84
N GLY A 94 -29.59 24.79 -20.43
CA GLY A 94 -29.46 26.25 -20.41
C GLY A 94 -28.23 26.69 -21.19
#